data_AF-A0A968HT14-F1
#
_entry.id   AF-A0A968HT14-F1
#
_cell.length_a   1.000
_cell.length_b   1.000
_cell.length_c   1.000
_cell.angle_alpha   90.00
_cell.angle_beta   90.00
_cell.angle_gamma   90.00
#
_symmetry.space_group_name_H-M   'P 1'
#
loop_
_entity.id
_entity.type
_entity.pdbx_description
1 polymer ?
#
loop_
_entity_poly.entity_id
_entity_poly.type
_entity_poly.pdbx_seq_one_letter_code
_entity_poly.pdbx_strand_id
1 'polypeptide(L)'
;MLSALPPNTGFGFIVLQHLDPDRRSLLREVLGRSTAMPVVDASQGLEVAPNCVYVLPPTADLSIVGGKLEVIPRRTDQLHLPINRFLSALAEDQRERAIAVILSGSGSDGAQGARAIKATGGILIVQEPSSAQFRGMPESALATGSVDYCLTPAAIAQELVRLGQHDYFQQQAVAETEPERPAAGEAELITLLALIGKHTGLDFSGYKRTTIRRRIARRMALARIDSLPEYTQLLRASVDEVRALAQDMLIHVTEFFRDPNAFAALQPVLAELIASKGPNGHVRVWVPGCSTGEEVYSLAIELLEQVDRLGADIGIKIFGTDLSAAAIATARTGIYEQASMREVSADRLKRYFDPVDERYRVSRRVREQCIFVKHDLTRDPPFAKLDLISCRNVLIYFATELQARIIPLLHHCLNPHGYLFLGRSESIGHFAELFATIDKQHRVFVKVGSSPRLEHTPSYRNDLEFNTPVMSSSILHVPARDAQRLADTFLLSRYCPPGVVVDAAFNVVQYRGHTGAYLRPRRVRRRTICCAWLLPTSLRRCTTRSSRPSASSPSSSGRAYVCARANHSSSTSRSCPSPPCRAHRSASSWSPSKAPDP
;
A
#
# COMPACT_ATOMS: atom_id res chain seq x y z
N MET A 1 35.95 -1.31 11.24
CA MET A 1 34.69 -1.52 11.96
C MET A 1 34.90 -2.46 13.13
N LEU A 2 35.20 -3.76 12.92
CA LEU A 2 35.36 -4.72 14.02
C LEU A 2 36.41 -4.31 15.07
N SER A 3 37.51 -3.68 14.64
CA SER A 3 38.55 -3.15 15.56
C SER A 3 38.08 -2.03 16.48
N ALA A 4 36.95 -1.40 16.18
CA ALA A 4 36.34 -0.35 17.00
C ALA A 4 35.17 -0.90 17.86
N LEU A 5 34.84 -2.20 17.77
CA LEU A 5 33.81 -2.82 18.59
C LEU A 5 34.42 -3.41 19.87
N PRO A 6 33.84 -3.14 21.05
CA PRO A 6 34.21 -3.84 22.28
C PRO A 6 33.72 -5.29 22.24
N PRO A 7 34.29 -6.21 23.04
CA PRO A 7 33.90 -7.62 23.03
C PRO A 7 32.58 -7.92 23.76
N ASN A 8 31.84 -6.91 24.25
CA ASN A 8 30.64 -7.08 25.07
C ASN A 8 29.44 -6.27 24.55
N THR A 9 29.29 -6.18 23.22
CA THR A 9 28.18 -5.46 22.57
C THR A 9 26.79 -6.06 22.84
N GLY A 10 26.71 -7.34 23.19
CA GLY A 10 25.45 -8.09 23.33
C GLY A 10 24.92 -8.67 22.02
N PHE A 11 25.56 -8.39 20.88
CA PHE A 11 25.14 -8.90 19.57
C PHE A 11 26.02 -10.06 19.08
N GLY A 12 25.42 -11.02 18.37
CA GLY A 12 26.14 -11.96 17.51
C GLY A 12 26.34 -11.34 16.12
N PHE A 13 27.55 -11.38 15.59
CA PHE A 13 27.90 -10.81 14.29
C PHE A 13 28.06 -11.89 13.24
N ILE A 14 27.34 -11.79 12.13
CA ILE A 14 27.47 -12.73 11.02
C ILE A 14 28.02 -11.96 9.82
N VAL A 15 29.20 -12.37 9.35
CA VAL A 15 29.92 -11.70 8.26
C VAL A 15 29.74 -12.50 6.98
N LEU A 16 29.09 -11.88 6.01
CA LEU A 16 28.83 -12.45 4.69
C LEU A 16 29.64 -11.72 3.63
N GLN A 17 30.24 -12.48 2.73
CA GLN A 17 30.97 -11.96 1.58
C GLN A 17 30.75 -12.89 0.39
N HIS A 18 30.77 -12.34 -0.83
CA HIS A 18 30.85 -13.14 -2.05
C HIS A 18 32.23 -13.81 -2.10
N LEU A 19 32.29 -15.09 -1.74
CA LEU A 19 33.51 -15.88 -1.76
C LEU A 19 33.59 -16.72 -3.05
N ASP A 20 34.81 -16.86 -3.56
CA ASP A 20 35.15 -17.79 -4.63
C ASP A 20 35.17 -19.21 -4.04
N PRO A 21 34.32 -20.14 -4.53
CA PRO A 21 34.19 -21.48 -3.93
C PRO A 21 35.45 -22.33 -4.09
N ASP A 22 36.31 -22.01 -5.09
CA ASP A 22 37.53 -22.76 -5.39
C ASP A 22 38.73 -22.26 -4.56
N ARG A 23 38.54 -21.22 -3.74
CA ARG A 23 39.59 -20.65 -2.89
C ARG A 23 39.32 -20.88 -1.41
N ARG A 24 40.36 -21.29 -0.69
CA ARG A 24 40.33 -21.28 0.76
C ARG A 24 40.18 -19.84 1.26
N SER A 25 39.11 -19.57 2.01
CA SER A 25 38.93 -18.29 2.68
C SER A 25 39.87 -18.18 3.88
N LEU A 26 40.56 -17.04 3.97
CA LEU A 26 41.36 -16.63 5.13
C LEU A 26 40.62 -15.62 6.01
N LEU A 27 39.31 -15.47 5.80
CA LEU A 27 38.52 -14.43 6.44
C LEU A 27 38.50 -14.59 7.96
N ARG A 28 38.44 -15.83 8.45
CA ARG A 28 38.53 -16.14 9.88
C ARG A 28 39.81 -15.59 10.50
N GLU A 29 40.98 -15.88 9.91
CA GLU A 29 42.26 -15.44 10.47
C GLU A 29 42.43 -13.91 10.38
N VAL A 30 41.96 -13.30 9.30
CA VAL A 30 42.03 -11.83 9.10
C VAL A 30 41.15 -11.10 10.11
N LEU A 31 39.89 -11.54 10.28
CA LEU A 31 38.98 -10.92 11.25
C LEU A 31 39.43 -11.19 12.68
N GLY A 32 39.95 -12.39 12.99
CA GLY A 32 40.46 -12.74 14.32
C GLY A 32 41.61 -11.87 14.81
N ARG A 33 42.39 -11.25 13.90
CA ARG A 33 43.42 -10.26 14.26
C ARG A 33 42.85 -8.87 14.57
N SER A 34 41.61 -8.62 14.16
CA SER A 34 40.98 -7.30 14.19
C SER A 34 39.95 -7.15 15.31
N THR A 35 39.66 -8.19 16.08
CA THR A 35 38.70 -8.14 17.20
C THR A 35 39.12 -9.06 18.34
N ALA A 36 38.69 -8.71 19.56
CA ALA A 36 38.83 -9.58 20.73
C ALA A 36 37.69 -10.61 20.85
N MET A 37 36.63 -10.48 20.04
CA MET A 37 35.53 -11.45 20.00
C MET A 37 35.99 -12.78 19.35
N PRO A 38 35.49 -13.94 19.80
CA PRO A 38 35.73 -15.21 19.12
C PRO A 38 35.25 -15.17 17.67
N VAL A 39 36.10 -15.58 16.73
CA VAL A 39 35.76 -15.71 15.30
C VAL A 39 35.68 -17.18 14.92
N VAL A 40 34.50 -17.62 14.49
CA VAL A 40 34.15 -19.03 14.27
C VAL A 40 33.57 -19.24 12.88
N ASP A 41 33.95 -20.34 12.23
CA ASP A 41 33.34 -20.76 10.96
C ASP A 41 31.90 -21.23 11.21
N ALA A 42 30.95 -20.72 10.44
CA ALA A 42 29.55 -21.11 10.57
C ALA A 42 29.36 -22.60 10.20
N SER A 43 28.63 -23.33 11.03
CA SER A 43 28.33 -24.75 10.85
C SER A 43 26.84 -25.03 11.04
N GLN A 44 26.39 -26.16 10.50
CA GLN A 44 24.97 -26.55 10.53
C GLN A 44 24.45 -26.66 11.97
N GLY A 45 23.36 -25.95 12.27
CA GLY A 45 22.68 -25.96 13.56
C GLY A 45 23.39 -25.17 14.65
N LEU A 46 24.43 -24.40 14.33
CA LEU A 46 25.18 -23.61 15.28
C LEU A 46 24.34 -22.46 15.82
N GLU A 47 24.18 -22.37 17.14
CA GLU A 47 23.45 -21.29 17.79
C GLU A 47 24.26 -19.99 17.77
N VAL A 48 23.59 -18.89 17.40
CA VAL A 48 24.20 -17.56 17.36
C VAL A 48 24.27 -17.00 18.78
N ALA A 49 25.47 -17.03 19.35
CA ALA A 49 25.77 -16.49 20.67
C ALA A 49 26.10 -14.99 20.60
N PRO A 50 25.75 -14.21 21.65
CA PRO A 50 26.19 -12.83 21.76
C PRO A 50 27.71 -12.74 21.84
N ASN A 51 28.28 -11.64 21.35
CA ASN A 51 29.69 -11.32 21.40
C ASN A 51 30.61 -12.26 20.60
N CYS A 52 30.06 -12.95 19.61
CA CYS A 52 30.78 -13.84 18.70
C CYS A 52 30.68 -13.35 17.26
N VAL A 53 31.70 -13.63 16.45
CA VAL A 53 31.73 -13.35 15.02
C VAL A 53 31.70 -14.67 14.26
N TYR A 54 30.75 -14.81 13.34
CA TYR A 54 30.54 -15.98 12.50
C TYR A 54 30.89 -15.65 11.05
N VAL A 55 31.66 -16.52 10.40
CA VAL A 55 32.05 -16.35 8.99
C VAL A 55 31.49 -17.46 8.10
N LEU A 56 31.06 -17.08 6.90
CA LEU A 56 30.52 -17.98 5.89
C LEU A 56 31.61 -18.89 5.29
N PRO A 57 31.43 -20.22 5.24
CA PRO A 57 32.29 -21.10 4.44
C PRO A 57 32.11 -20.85 2.92
N PRO A 58 33.17 -20.89 2.09
CA PRO A 58 33.13 -20.48 0.67
C PRO A 58 32.15 -21.25 -0.24
N THR A 59 31.85 -22.49 0.13
CA THR A 59 31.09 -23.45 -0.69
C THR A 59 29.60 -23.48 -0.36
N ALA A 60 29.13 -22.59 0.51
CA ALA A 60 27.76 -22.60 1.01
C ALA A 60 27.13 -21.21 1.03
N ASP A 61 25.80 -21.20 1.11
CA ASP A 61 25.00 -20.08 1.57
C ASP A 61 24.66 -20.27 3.05
N LEU A 62 24.30 -19.19 3.73
CA LEU A 62 23.76 -19.24 5.09
C LEU A 62 22.27 -18.86 5.11
N SER A 63 21.57 -19.46 6.06
CA SER A 63 20.25 -19.08 6.55
C SER A 63 20.26 -19.10 8.08
N ILE A 64 19.20 -18.62 8.71
CA ILE A 64 19.01 -18.67 10.16
C ILE A 64 17.57 -19.06 10.49
N VAL A 65 17.40 -20.01 11.42
CA VAL A 65 16.10 -20.50 11.89
C VAL A 65 16.18 -20.80 13.38
N GLY A 66 15.30 -20.19 14.17
CA GLY A 66 15.27 -20.30 15.62
C GLY A 66 16.59 -19.86 16.27
N GLY A 67 17.23 -18.81 15.75
CA GLY A 67 18.54 -18.35 16.22
C GLY A 67 19.72 -19.29 15.89
N LYS A 68 19.50 -20.32 15.08
CA LYS A 68 20.55 -21.28 14.66
C LYS A 68 20.87 -21.12 13.19
N LEU A 69 22.15 -21.19 12.86
CA LEU A 69 22.65 -21.09 11.49
C LEU A 69 22.37 -22.38 10.72
N GLU A 70 21.85 -22.24 9.51
CA GLU A 70 21.71 -23.33 8.55
C GLU A 70 22.65 -23.09 7.38
N VAL A 71 23.49 -24.07 7.08
CA VAL A 71 24.47 -24.06 5.99
C VAL A 71 23.85 -24.79 4.81
N ILE A 72 23.64 -24.08 3.72
CA ILE A 72 22.93 -24.59 2.54
C ILE A 72 23.94 -24.70 1.40
N PRO A 73 24.04 -25.84 0.71
CA PRO A 73 24.93 -25.96 -0.44
C PRO A 73 24.65 -24.88 -1.49
N ARG A 74 25.71 -24.26 -1.99
CA ARG A 74 25.61 -23.22 -3.01
C ARG A 74 24.98 -23.80 -4.29
N ARG A 75 23.97 -23.11 -4.80
CA ARG A 75 23.36 -23.40 -6.11
C ARG A 75 24.13 -22.69 -7.23
N THR A 76 24.35 -23.39 -8.35
CA THR A 76 25.07 -22.87 -9.53
C THR A 76 24.15 -22.46 -10.69
N ASP A 77 22.86 -22.77 -10.59
CA ASP A 77 21.83 -22.56 -11.63
C ASP A 77 21.08 -21.23 -11.52
N GLN A 78 21.31 -20.46 -10.45
CA GLN A 78 20.63 -19.20 -10.17
C GLN A 78 21.61 -18.06 -9.90
N LEU A 79 21.12 -16.82 -9.95
CA LEU A 79 21.87 -15.65 -9.53
C LEU A 79 22.27 -15.82 -8.06
N HIS A 80 23.58 -15.83 -7.78
CA HIS A 80 24.09 -16.06 -6.43
C HIS A 80 24.04 -14.74 -5.63
N LEU A 81 23.02 -14.63 -4.76
CA LEU A 81 22.73 -13.46 -3.91
C LEU A 81 22.69 -13.85 -2.41
N PRO A 82 23.84 -14.27 -1.83
CA PRO A 82 23.90 -14.79 -0.47
C PRO A 82 23.47 -13.76 0.59
N ILE A 83 23.72 -12.46 0.35
CA ILE A 83 23.43 -11.40 1.33
C ILE A 83 21.93 -11.15 1.40
N ASN A 84 21.25 -10.96 0.26
CA ASN A 84 19.79 -10.83 0.24
C ASN A 84 19.11 -12.05 0.85
N ARG A 85 19.57 -13.27 0.52
CA ARG A 85 19.02 -14.51 1.07
C ARG A 85 19.10 -14.52 2.60
N PHE A 86 20.29 -14.27 3.14
CA PHE A 86 20.47 -14.31 4.59
C PHE A 86 19.72 -13.18 5.30
N LEU A 87 19.74 -11.96 4.76
CA LEU A 87 19.01 -10.84 5.35
C LEU A 87 17.49 -11.07 5.36
N SER A 88 16.94 -11.72 4.34
CA SER A 88 15.53 -12.14 4.36
C SER A 88 15.26 -13.17 5.45
N ALA A 89 16.10 -14.21 5.59
CA ALA A 89 15.97 -15.19 6.67
C ALA A 89 16.12 -14.56 8.06
N LEU A 90 17.10 -13.65 8.22
CA LEU A 90 17.32 -12.92 9.46
C LEU A 90 16.12 -12.03 9.80
N ALA A 91 15.52 -11.37 8.81
CA ALA A 91 14.32 -10.57 9.01
C ALA A 91 13.14 -11.44 9.47
N GLU A 92 12.96 -12.64 8.91
CA GLU A 92 11.90 -13.57 9.31
C GLU A 92 12.11 -14.12 10.74
N ASP A 93 13.35 -14.48 11.06
CA ASP A 93 13.73 -15.12 12.31
C ASP A 93 13.83 -14.13 13.49
N GLN A 94 14.68 -13.11 13.35
CA GLN A 94 15.00 -12.15 14.42
C GLN A 94 14.10 -10.90 14.40
N ARG A 95 13.39 -10.66 13.30
CA ARG A 95 12.45 -9.56 13.13
C ARG A 95 13.05 -8.20 13.54
N GLU A 96 12.47 -7.55 14.53
CA GLU A 96 12.92 -6.25 15.04
C GLU A 96 14.28 -6.26 15.74
N ARG A 97 14.76 -7.43 16.15
CA ARG A 97 16.10 -7.61 16.73
C ARG A 97 17.18 -7.63 15.66
N ALA A 98 16.80 -7.77 14.38
CA ALA A 98 17.73 -7.82 13.27
C ALA A 98 18.37 -6.45 13.01
N ILE A 99 19.70 -6.44 12.93
CA ILE A 99 20.46 -5.29 12.43
C ILE A 99 21.22 -5.74 11.19
N ALA A 100 21.02 -5.03 10.09
CA ALA A 100 21.75 -5.25 8.85
C ALA A 100 22.75 -4.12 8.62
N VAL A 101 24.00 -4.48 8.33
CA VAL A 101 25.06 -3.54 8.00
C VAL A 101 25.56 -3.83 6.60
N ILE A 102 25.27 -2.95 5.64
CA ILE A 102 25.76 -3.08 4.25
C ILE A 102 27.02 -2.24 4.10
N LEU A 103 28.14 -2.93 3.88
CA LEU A 103 29.46 -2.33 3.71
C LEU A 103 29.82 -2.22 2.21
N SER A 104 31.01 -1.68 1.94
CA SER A 104 31.63 -1.60 0.62
C SER A 104 31.52 -2.92 -0.16
N GLY A 105 30.98 -2.85 -1.38
CA GLY A 105 30.79 -4.00 -2.28
C GLY A 105 30.24 -3.58 -3.64
N SER A 106 30.32 -4.47 -4.62
CA SER A 106 29.79 -4.26 -5.98
C SER A 106 28.43 -4.92 -6.17
N GLY A 107 27.59 -4.39 -7.07
CA GLY A 107 26.26 -4.93 -7.37
C GLY A 107 25.20 -4.51 -6.35
N SER A 108 24.07 -5.22 -6.33
CA SER A 108 22.88 -4.87 -5.54
C SER A 108 22.51 -5.94 -4.50
N ASP A 109 23.42 -6.86 -4.17
CA ASP A 109 23.15 -7.95 -3.23
C ASP A 109 23.13 -7.44 -1.77
N GLY A 110 21.95 -7.14 -1.28
CA GLY A 110 21.69 -6.46 -0.01
C GLY A 110 20.49 -5.52 -0.10
N ALA A 111 20.11 -5.06 -1.29
CA ALA A 111 18.98 -4.14 -1.46
C ALA A 111 17.62 -4.78 -1.15
N GLN A 112 17.37 -6.03 -1.56
CA GLN A 112 16.12 -6.72 -1.24
C GLN A 112 16.09 -7.09 0.25
N GLY A 113 17.19 -7.61 0.77
CA GLY A 113 17.36 -7.92 2.19
C GLY A 113 17.18 -6.70 3.10
N ALA A 114 17.69 -5.55 2.69
CA ALA A 114 17.47 -4.26 3.35
C ALA A 114 15.97 -3.93 3.52
N ARG A 115 15.17 -4.11 2.47
CA ARG A 115 13.70 -3.94 2.55
C ARG A 115 13.07 -4.94 3.51
N ALA A 116 13.52 -6.20 3.48
CA ALA A 116 13.03 -7.25 4.37
C ALA A 116 13.27 -6.91 5.85
N ILE A 117 14.50 -6.50 6.20
CA ILE A 117 14.89 -6.11 7.55
C ILE A 117 14.05 -4.91 8.03
N LYS A 118 13.97 -3.85 7.21
CA LYS A 118 13.15 -2.67 7.52
C LYS A 118 11.69 -3.02 7.77
N ALA A 119 11.14 -3.92 6.96
CA ALA A 119 9.74 -4.34 7.03
C ALA A 119 9.38 -5.18 8.24
N THR A 120 10.34 -5.86 8.86
CA THR A 120 10.10 -6.54 10.14
C THR A 120 10.38 -5.63 11.34
N GLY A 121 11.03 -4.48 11.10
CA GLY A 121 11.35 -3.48 12.11
C GLY A 121 12.79 -3.51 12.56
N GLY A 122 13.65 -4.22 11.85
CA GLY A 122 15.08 -4.16 12.10
C GLY A 122 15.65 -2.78 11.78
N ILE A 123 16.94 -2.64 12.07
CA ILE A 123 17.71 -1.43 11.81
C ILE A 123 18.65 -1.70 10.64
N LEU A 124 18.66 -0.78 9.67
CA LEU A 124 19.53 -0.86 8.50
C LEU A 124 20.56 0.26 8.54
N ILE A 125 21.84 -0.13 8.58
CA ILE A 125 22.98 0.77 8.55
C ILE A 125 23.75 0.52 7.26
N VAL A 126 24.10 1.58 6.55
CA VAL A 126 24.90 1.50 5.32
C VAL A 126 26.20 2.26 5.51
N GLN A 127 27.30 1.71 5.00
CA GLN A 127 28.57 2.42 4.92
C GLN A 127 28.44 3.61 3.98
N GLU A 128 28.87 4.78 4.43
CA GLU A 128 28.88 5.98 3.62
C GLU A 128 29.62 5.75 2.28
N PRO A 129 28.97 5.97 1.11
CA PRO A 129 29.57 5.67 -0.20
C PRO A 129 30.91 6.38 -0.46
N SER A 130 31.11 7.58 0.07
CA SER A 130 32.40 8.30 0.00
C SER A 130 33.54 7.58 0.71
N SER A 131 33.23 6.83 1.77
CA SER A 131 34.20 6.02 2.53
C SER A 131 34.38 4.60 1.99
N ALA A 132 33.55 4.17 1.03
CA ALA A 132 33.54 2.82 0.47
C ALA A 132 34.50 2.70 -0.72
N GLN A 133 35.25 1.60 -0.77
CA GLN A 133 36.11 1.28 -1.92
C GLN A 133 35.26 0.94 -3.16
N PHE A 134 34.17 0.20 -2.94
CA PHE A 134 33.18 -0.14 -3.95
C PHE A 134 31.82 0.38 -3.50
N ARG A 135 31.26 1.30 -4.28
CA ARG A 135 30.05 2.07 -3.91
C ARG A 135 28.74 1.42 -4.31
N GLY A 136 28.76 0.44 -5.22
CA GLY A 136 27.57 -0.16 -5.82
C GLY A 136 26.57 -0.66 -4.78
N MET A 137 27.00 -1.54 -3.87
CA MET A 137 26.12 -2.09 -2.84
C MET A 137 25.57 -1.03 -1.87
N PRO A 138 26.39 -0.14 -1.29
CA PRO A 138 25.89 0.98 -0.49
C PRO A 138 24.86 1.86 -1.23
N GLU A 139 25.13 2.23 -2.48
CA GLU A 139 24.23 3.06 -3.28
C GLU A 139 22.92 2.33 -3.60
N SER A 140 22.98 1.05 -3.97
CA SER A 140 21.80 0.22 -4.17
C SER A 140 20.96 0.09 -2.90
N ALA A 141 21.59 -0.06 -1.74
CA ALA A 141 20.89 -0.10 -0.46
C ALA A 141 20.20 1.24 -0.14
N LEU A 142 20.90 2.38 -0.33
CA LEU A 142 20.33 3.72 -0.15
C LEU A 142 19.15 3.98 -1.10
N ALA A 143 19.25 3.56 -2.36
CA ALA A 143 18.20 3.70 -3.36
C ALA A 143 16.89 2.98 -2.98
N THR A 144 16.94 2.02 -2.04
CA THR A 144 15.72 1.38 -1.52
C THR A 144 14.86 2.29 -0.66
N GLY A 145 15.41 3.41 -0.16
CA GLY A 145 14.75 4.26 0.83
C GLY A 145 14.53 3.60 2.19
N SER A 146 15.13 2.42 2.44
CA SER A 146 14.95 1.64 3.68
C SER A 146 16.05 1.87 4.72
N VAL A 147 17.09 2.64 4.38
CA VAL A 147 18.28 2.86 5.22
C VAL A 147 17.97 3.85 6.33
N ASP A 148 18.32 3.49 7.57
CA ASP A 148 18.14 4.34 8.74
C ASP A 148 19.37 5.24 8.99
N TYR A 149 20.56 4.68 8.80
CA TYR A 149 21.82 5.37 9.02
C TYR A 149 22.80 5.17 7.86
N CYS A 150 23.44 6.25 7.44
CA CYS A 150 24.55 6.24 6.49
C CYS A 150 25.78 6.77 7.23
N LEU A 151 26.74 5.90 7.56
CA LEU A 151 27.81 6.19 8.51
C LEU A 151 29.17 5.67 8.03
N THR A 152 30.25 6.26 8.51
CA THR A 152 31.61 5.70 8.31
C THR A 152 31.79 4.42 9.13
N PRO A 153 32.70 3.48 8.75
CA PRO A 153 32.88 2.22 9.48
C PRO A 153 33.20 2.35 10.98
N ALA A 154 33.78 3.46 11.41
CA ALA A 154 34.02 3.74 12.84
C ALA A 154 32.73 4.20 13.55
N ALA A 155 31.95 5.07 12.91
CA ALA A 155 30.66 5.51 13.43
C ALA A 155 29.62 4.38 13.47
N ILE A 156 29.66 3.45 12.50
CA ILE A 156 28.85 2.22 12.55
C ILE A 156 29.12 1.44 13.84
N ALA A 157 30.40 1.25 14.19
CA ALA A 157 30.76 0.52 15.40
C ALA A 157 30.24 1.21 16.67
N GLN A 158 30.37 2.54 16.75
CA GLN A 158 29.85 3.33 17.87
C GLN A 158 28.33 3.22 17.99
N GLU A 159 27.62 3.28 16.87
CA GLU A 159 26.16 3.18 16.86
C GLU A 159 25.69 1.78 17.26
N LEU A 160 26.38 0.71 16.84
CA LEU A 160 26.08 -0.65 17.28
C LEU A 160 26.26 -0.84 18.80
N VAL A 161 27.31 -0.25 19.39
CA VAL A 161 27.51 -0.29 20.85
C VAL A 161 26.36 0.41 21.57
N ARG A 162 25.97 1.59 21.10
CA ARG A 162 24.84 2.35 21.67
C ARG A 162 23.53 1.56 21.58
N LEU A 163 23.24 0.96 20.41
CA LEU A 163 22.03 0.17 20.20
C LEU A 163 21.99 -1.06 21.12
N GLY A 164 23.12 -1.75 21.34
CA GLY A 164 23.19 -2.90 22.23
C GLY A 164 22.91 -2.56 23.71
N GLN A 165 23.14 -1.32 24.10
CA GLN A 165 22.86 -0.81 25.45
C GLN A 165 21.43 -0.26 25.61
N HIS A 166 20.69 -0.09 24.51
CA HIS A 166 19.37 0.53 24.52
C HIS A 166 18.28 -0.44 24.96
N ASP A 167 17.34 0.03 25.78
CA ASP A 167 16.22 -0.75 26.33
C ASP A 167 15.40 -1.47 25.26
N TYR A 168 15.32 -0.88 24.07
CA TYR A 168 14.67 -1.49 22.90
C TYR A 168 15.13 -2.93 22.61
N PHE A 169 16.44 -3.19 22.65
CA PHE A 169 16.98 -4.53 22.41
C PHE A 169 17.03 -5.39 23.67
N GLN A 170 17.05 -4.78 24.86
CA GLN A 170 17.07 -5.47 26.15
C GLN A 170 15.67 -5.97 26.58
N GLN A 171 14.63 -5.15 26.42
CA GLN A 171 13.24 -5.47 26.81
C GLN A 171 12.58 -6.49 25.85
N GLN A 172 13.03 -6.57 24.60
CA GLN A 172 12.51 -7.56 23.64
C GLN A 172 13.01 -8.98 23.90
N ALA A 173 14.13 -9.16 24.62
CA ALA A 173 14.57 -10.48 25.07
C ALA A 173 13.66 -11.08 26.18
N VAL A 174 12.84 -10.24 26.83
CA VAL A 174 11.97 -10.61 27.97
C VAL A 174 10.48 -10.69 27.57
N ALA A 175 10.10 -10.09 26.44
CA ALA A 175 8.71 -9.91 26.03
C ALA A 175 8.02 -11.15 25.42
N GLU A 176 8.73 -12.26 25.20
CA GLU A 176 8.12 -13.50 24.65
C GLU A 176 7.31 -14.31 25.68
N THR A 177 7.34 -13.95 26.98
CA THR A 177 6.85 -14.84 28.05
C THR A 177 5.78 -14.26 28.99
N GLU A 178 5.40 -12.98 28.92
CA GLU A 178 4.36 -12.42 29.82
C GLU A 178 3.03 -12.06 29.10
N PRO A 179 1.87 -12.45 29.66
CA PRO A 179 0.57 -12.00 29.17
C PRO A 179 0.38 -10.50 29.42
N GLU A 180 -0.43 -9.88 28.57
CA GLU A 180 -0.74 -8.44 28.52
C GLU A 180 -0.98 -7.83 29.91
N ARG A 181 0.06 -7.24 30.51
CA ARG A 181 -0.15 -6.19 31.52
C ARG A 181 -0.87 -5.02 30.84
N PRO A 182 -1.80 -4.32 31.52
CA PRO A 182 -2.32 -3.06 31.01
C PRO A 182 -1.12 -2.14 30.81
N ALA A 183 -0.75 -1.90 29.55
CA ALA A 183 0.49 -1.22 29.25
C ALA A 183 0.36 0.23 29.71
N ALA A 184 1.24 0.65 30.62
CA ALA A 184 1.49 2.07 30.85
C ALA A 184 1.70 2.75 29.48
N GLY A 185 1.07 3.90 29.26
CA GLY A 185 1.22 4.65 28.00
C GLY A 185 0.06 4.54 26.99
N GLU A 186 -1.11 4.00 27.34
CA GLU A 186 -2.24 3.88 26.40
C GLU A 186 -2.82 5.24 25.99
N ALA A 187 -2.90 6.20 26.91
CA ALA A 187 -3.33 7.56 26.63
C ALA A 187 -2.36 8.27 25.65
N GLU A 188 -1.05 8.07 25.85
CA GLU A 188 0.02 8.54 24.99
C GLU A 188 -0.07 7.89 23.61
N LEU A 189 -0.33 6.58 23.54
CA LEU A 189 -0.52 5.86 22.28
C LEU A 189 -1.71 6.42 21.48
N ILE A 190 -2.86 6.65 22.13
CA ILE A 190 -4.03 7.27 21.47
C ILE A 190 -3.67 8.66 20.95
N THR A 191 -2.97 9.45 21.76
CA THR A 191 -2.53 10.80 21.40
C THR A 191 -1.60 10.77 20.18
N LEU A 192 -0.62 9.87 20.16
CA LEU A 192 0.32 9.68 19.06
C LEU A 192 -0.41 9.29 17.77
N LEU A 193 -1.36 8.35 17.85
CA LEU A 193 -2.16 7.94 16.69
C LEU A 193 -3.02 9.10 16.15
N ALA A 194 -3.57 9.93 17.03
CA ALA A 194 -4.30 11.13 16.63
C ALA A 194 -3.39 12.16 15.94
N LEU A 195 -2.13 12.32 16.40
CA LEU A 195 -1.15 13.18 15.73
C LEU A 195 -0.82 12.67 14.32
N ILE A 196 -0.61 11.35 14.16
CA ILE A 196 -0.39 10.75 12.85
C ILE A 196 -1.60 11.02 11.94
N GLY A 197 -2.81 10.71 12.39
CA GLY A 197 -4.04 10.94 11.62
C GLY A 197 -4.21 12.39 11.21
N LYS A 198 -3.97 13.34 12.12
CA LYS A 198 -4.09 14.78 11.85
C LYS A 198 -3.11 15.27 10.78
N HIS A 199 -1.87 14.81 10.78
CA HIS A 199 -0.82 15.33 9.90
C HIS A 199 -0.62 14.53 8.61
N THR A 200 -1.05 13.28 8.55
CA THR A 200 -0.85 12.39 7.40
C THR A 200 -2.15 11.92 6.74
N GLY A 201 -3.28 12.02 7.45
CA GLY A 201 -4.56 11.47 7.04
C GLY A 201 -4.67 9.94 7.19
N LEU A 202 -3.62 9.27 7.68
CA LEU A 202 -3.60 7.82 7.89
C LEU A 202 -4.16 7.45 9.26
N ASP A 203 -5.08 6.49 9.29
CA ASP A 203 -5.70 6.01 10.52
C ASP A 203 -5.22 4.60 10.87
N PHE A 204 -4.41 4.51 11.92
CA PHE A 204 -3.90 3.24 12.44
C PHE A 204 -4.66 2.74 13.69
N SER A 205 -5.79 3.35 14.04
CA SER A 205 -6.57 2.97 15.24
C SER A 205 -7.08 1.53 15.21
N GLY A 206 -7.41 1.01 14.02
CA GLY A 206 -7.83 -0.38 13.79
C GLY A 206 -6.70 -1.38 13.55
N TYR A 207 -5.43 -0.97 13.70
CA TYR A 207 -4.27 -1.85 13.51
C TYR A 207 -3.88 -2.55 14.82
N LYS A 208 -3.17 -3.67 14.72
CA LYS A 208 -2.72 -4.43 15.89
C LYS A 208 -1.80 -3.59 16.76
N ARG A 209 -2.17 -3.42 18.03
CA ARG A 209 -1.43 -2.62 19.02
C ARG A 209 0.01 -3.06 19.19
N THR A 210 0.27 -4.37 19.16
CA THR A 210 1.62 -4.96 19.24
C THR A 210 2.52 -4.48 18.09
N THR A 211 1.99 -4.46 16.87
CA THR A 211 2.75 -3.99 15.69
C THR A 211 3.04 -2.50 15.78
N ILE A 212 2.05 -1.70 16.18
CA ILE A 212 2.19 -0.25 16.34
C ILE A 212 3.22 0.10 17.43
N ARG A 213 3.11 -0.52 18.62
CA ARG A 213 4.05 -0.29 19.73
C ARG A 213 5.49 -0.61 19.32
N ARG A 214 5.69 -1.72 18.61
CA ARG A 214 7.01 -2.10 18.11
C ARG A 214 7.61 -1.07 17.14
N ARG A 215 6.80 -0.49 16.25
CA ARG A 215 7.24 0.58 15.33
C ARG A 215 7.55 1.88 16.06
N ILE A 216 6.78 2.23 17.08
CA ILE A 216 7.06 3.39 17.93
C ILE A 216 8.38 3.19 18.68
N ALA A 217 8.54 2.06 19.36
CA ALA A 217 9.76 1.75 20.12
C ALA A 217 11.02 1.77 19.24
N ARG A 218 10.88 1.29 17.99
CA ARG A 218 11.95 1.37 16.99
C ARG A 218 12.30 2.81 16.62
N ARG A 219 11.30 3.65 16.32
CA ARG A 219 11.54 5.08 16.01
C ARG A 219 12.13 5.84 17.20
N MET A 220 11.70 5.51 18.41
CA MET A 220 12.29 6.00 19.66
C MET A 220 13.79 5.64 19.74
N ALA A 221 14.16 4.40 19.45
CA ALA A 221 15.57 3.98 19.42
C ALA A 221 16.41 4.71 18.37
N LEU A 222 15.81 5.02 17.21
CA LEU A 222 16.45 5.83 16.16
C LEU A 222 16.56 7.31 16.55
N ALA A 223 15.54 7.85 17.22
CA ALA A 223 15.52 9.21 17.73
C ALA A 223 16.33 9.41 19.02
N ARG A 224 16.86 8.32 19.60
CA ARG A 224 17.60 8.30 20.88
C ARG A 224 16.75 8.80 22.05
N ILE A 225 15.51 8.34 22.11
CA ILE A 225 14.53 8.69 23.15
C ILE A 225 14.08 7.41 23.85
N ASP A 226 14.20 7.37 25.18
CA ASP A 226 13.88 6.18 25.97
C ASP A 226 12.43 6.18 26.50
N SER A 227 11.75 7.33 26.50
CA SER A 227 10.40 7.46 27.06
C SER A 227 9.33 7.88 26.03
N LEU A 228 8.16 7.24 26.12
CA LEU A 228 7.02 7.55 25.25
C LEU A 228 6.48 8.99 25.41
N PRO A 229 6.46 9.59 26.62
CA PRO A 229 6.08 11.00 26.78
C PRO A 229 7.02 11.98 26.06
N GLU A 230 8.33 11.80 26.17
CA GLU A 230 9.32 12.63 25.45
C GLU A 230 9.17 12.47 23.93
N TYR A 231 8.95 11.24 23.47
CA TYR A 231 8.71 10.99 22.05
C TYR A 231 7.42 11.68 21.56
N THR A 232 6.37 11.68 22.38
CA THR A 232 5.13 12.40 22.07
C THR A 232 5.37 13.91 21.99
N GLN A 233 6.24 14.48 22.82
CA GLN A 233 6.65 15.88 22.73
C GLN A 233 7.41 16.18 21.45
N LEU A 234 8.33 15.29 21.03
CA LEU A 234 9.03 15.41 19.75
C LEU A 234 8.05 15.41 18.58
N LEU A 235 7.07 14.50 18.57
CA LEU A 235 6.04 14.43 17.52
C LEU A 235 5.17 15.70 17.44
N ARG A 236 4.92 16.37 18.57
CA ARG A 236 4.22 17.66 18.57
C ARG A 236 5.07 18.78 17.99
N ALA A 237 6.40 18.72 18.15
CA ALA A 237 7.34 19.73 17.67
C ALA A 237 7.80 19.52 16.22
N SER A 238 7.80 18.27 15.72
CA SER A 238 8.35 17.90 14.42
C SER A 238 7.34 17.13 13.56
N VAL A 239 6.77 17.82 12.56
CA VAL A 239 5.91 17.18 11.55
C VAL A 239 6.68 16.16 10.72
N ASP A 240 7.98 16.35 10.53
CA ASP A 240 8.81 15.41 9.79
C ASP A 240 9.00 14.10 10.55
N GLU A 241 9.11 14.13 11.89
CA GLU A 241 9.11 12.90 12.68
C GLU A 241 7.75 12.20 12.66
N VAL A 242 6.64 12.95 12.64
CA VAL A 242 5.30 12.37 12.44
C VAL A 242 5.20 11.64 11.09
N ARG A 243 5.72 12.24 10.02
CA ARG A 243 5.77 11.61 8.69
C ARG A 243 6.69 10.39 8.69
N ALA A 244 7.85 10.47 9.33
CA ALA A 244 8.80 9.36 9.43
C ALA A 244 8.20 8.18 10.18
N LEU A 245 7.52 8.42 11.30
CA LEU A 245 6.80 7.41 12.07
C LEU A 245 5.67 6.78 11.26
N ALA A 246 4.87 7.59 10.57
CA ALA A 246 3.80 7.10 9.71
C ALA A 246 4.35 6.23 8.57
N GLN A 247 5.46 6.62 7.95
CA GLN A 247 6.13 5.84 6.92
C GLN A 247 6.70 4.52 7.48
N ASP A 248 7.21 4.51 8.71
CA ASP A 248 7.70 3.30 9.37
C ASP A 248 6.57 2.30 9.70
N MET A 249 5.33 2.80 9.86
CA MET A 249 4.13 1.96 10.00
C MET A 249 3.69 1.33 8.67
N LEU A 250 4.03 1.93 7.52
CA LEU A 250 3.72 1.39 6.19
C LEU A 250 4.81 0.39 5.76
N ILE A 251 4.53 -0.89 5.94
CA ILE A 251 5.46 -1.97 5.66
C ILE A 251 5.38 -2.39 4.18
N HIS A 252 6.46 -2.20 3.43
CA HIS A 252 6.50 -2.37 1.97
C HIS A 252 7.41 -3.53 1.51
N VAL A 253 7.12 -4.77 1.92
CA VAL A 253 7.81 -5.95 1.36
C VAL A 253 6.93 -6.69 0.39
N THR A 254 7.42 -6.78 -0.83
CA THR A 254 6.82 -7.54 -1.91
C THR A 254 7.92 -8.01 -2.85
N GLU A 255 7.63 -9.06 -3.62
CA GLU A 255 8.53 -9.66 -4.60
C GLU A 255 7.70 -10.25 -5.73
N PHE A 256 8.30 -10.38 -6.92
CA PHE A 256 7.65 -11.03 -8.03
C PHE A 256 7.39 -12.49 -7.70
N PHE A 257 6.18 -12.97 -7.99
CA PHE A 257 5.76 -14.36 -7.77
C PHE A 257 5.96 -14.84 -6.33
N ARG A 258 5.79 -13.93 -5.36
CA ARG A 258 5.89 -14.21 -3.92
C ARG A 258 5.11 -15.46 -3.55
N ASP A 259 5.80 -16.46 -3.01
CA ASP A 259 5.31 -17.82 -2.80
C ASP A 259 4.90 -18.51 -4.12
N PRO A 260 5.89 -19.06 -4.86
CA PRO A 260 5.64 -19.69 -6.16
C PRO A 260 4.63 -20.84 -6.11
N ASN A 261 4.57 -21.57 -4.99
CA ASN A 261 3.63 -22.67 -4.81
C ASN A 261 2.18 -22.17 -4.73
N ALA A 262 1.94 -21.01 -4.11
CA ALA A 262 0.61 -20.41 -4.10
C ALA A 262 0.19 -19.90 -5.49
N PHE A 263 1.12 -19.35 -6.28
CA PHE A 263 0.84 -19.01 -7.68
C PHE A 263 0.53 -20.25 -8.51
N ALA A 264 1.26 -21.35 -8.32
CA ALA A 264 0.97 -22.61 -8.99
C ALA A 264 -0.43 -23.16 -8.62
N ALA A 265 -0.83 -23.07 -7.35
CA ALA A 265 -2.17 -23.45 -6.90
C ALA A 265 -3.28 -22.53 -7.46
N LEU A 266 -2.96 -21.28 -7.78
CA LEU A 266 -3.90 -20.33 -8.38
C LEU A 266 -4.12 -20.58 -9.88
N GLN A 267 -3.16 -21.17 -10.60
CA GLN A 267 -3.24 -21.34 -12.07
C GLN A 267 -4.51 -22.06 -12.56
N PRO A 268 -4.97 -23.18 -11.95
CA PRO A 268 -6.22 -23.82 -12.36
C PRO A 268 -7.44 -22.90 -12.21
N VAL A 269 -7.46 -22.10 -11.15
CA VAL A 269 -8.52 -21.12 -10.88
C VAL A 269 -8.53 -20.01 -11.93
N LEU A 270 -7.36 -19.51 -12.33
CA LEU A 270 -7.26 -18.52 -13.41
C LEU A 270 -7.72 -19.09 -14.75
N ALA A 271 -7.36 -20.33 -15.05
CA ALA A 271 -7.77 -21.01 -16.28
C ALA A 271 -9.29 -21.19 -16.33
N GLU A 272 -9.92 -21.66 -15.24
CA GLU A 272 -11.37 -21.76 -15.12
C GLU A 272 -12.05 -20.39 -15.26
N LEU A 273 -11.51 -19.37 -14.57
CA LEU A 273 -12.04 -18.02 -14.64
C LEU A 273 -12.03 -17.49 -16.08
N ILE A 274 -10.94 -17.67 -16.81
CA ILE A 274 -10.82 -17.24 -18.21
C ILE A 274 -11.76 -18.02 -19.10
N ALA A 275 -11.82 -19.35 -18.96
CA ALA A 275 -12.73 -20.21 -19.74
C ALA A 275 -14.21 -19.88 -19.51
N SER A 276 -14.57 -19.41 -18.31
CA SER A 276 -15.93 -18.97 -18.00
C SER A 276 -16.31 -17.65 -18.68
N LYS A 277 -15.33 -16.88 -19.18
CA LYS A 277 -15.59 -15.65 -19.92
C LYS A 277 -15.89 -15.98 -21.37
N GLY A 278 -17.03 -15.50 -21.86
CA GLY A 278 -17.35 -15.55 -23.29
C GLY A 278 -16.45 -14.62 -24.12
N PRO A 279 -16.58 -14.66 -25.45
CA PRO A 279 -15.87 -13.74 -26.35
C PRO A 279 -16.10 -12.27 -25.97
N ASN A 280 -15.05 -11.44 -25.99
CA ASN A 280 -15.07 -10.04 -25.53
C ASN A 280 -15.39 -9.87 -24.03
N GLY A 281 -15.26 -10.94 -23.24
CA GLY A 281 -15.38 -10.86 -21.79
C GLY A 281 -14.24 -10.04 -21.16
N HIS A 282 -14.42 -9.72 -19.87
CA HIS A 282 -13.38 -9.05 -19.10
C HIS A 282 -13.11 -9.79 -17.79
N VAL A 283 -11.82 -9.88 -17.43
CA VAL A 283 -11.36 -10.31 -16.11
C VAL A 283 -10.90 -9.08 -15.34
N ARG A 284 -11.54 -8.81 -14.20
CA ARG A 284 -11.23 -7.67 -13.33
C ARG A 284 -10.66 -8.15 -12.01
N VAL A 285 -9.43 -7.74 -11.72
CA VAL A 285 -8.69 -8.14 -10.54
C VAL A 285 -8.38 -6.94 -9.65
N TRP A 286 -8.43 -7.09 -8.34
CA TRP A 286 -8.00 -6.05 -7.40
C TRP A 286 -6.95 -6.60 -6.42
N VAL A 287 -5.86 -5.87 -6.27
CA VAL A 287 -4.77 -6.14 -5.34
C VAL A 287 -4.66 -4.98 -4.35
N PRO A 288 -5.41 -5.00 -3.23
CA PRO A 288 -5.21 -4.07 -2.14
C PRO A 288 -3.88 -4.32 -1.42
N GLY A 289 -3.16 -3.25 -1.09
CA GLY A 289 -1.81 -3.34 -0.49
C GLY A 289 -0.74 -3.78 -1.47
N CYS A 290 -0.81 -3.29 -2.71
CA CYS A 290 0.08 -3.73 -3.80
C CYS A 290 1.55 -3.31 -3.63
N SER A 291 1.88 -2.45 -2.65
CA SER A 291 3.21 -1.93 -2.42
C SER A 291 3.82 -1.36 -3.72
N THR A 292 5.00 -1.80 -4.11
CA THR A 292 5.73 -1.38 -5.31
C THR A 292 5.30 -2.09 -6.59
N GLY A 293 4.22 -2.89 -6.58
CA GLY A 293 3.52 -3.39 -7.76
C GLY A 293 3.90 -4.81 -8.22
N GLU A 294 4.87 -5.47 -7.58
CA GLU A 294 5.37 -6.79 -7.99
C GLU A 294 4.25 -7.85 -8.08
N GLU A 295 3.37 -7.95 -7.08
CA GLU A 295 2.25 -8.91 -7.11
C GLU A 295 1.24 -8.61 -8.23
N VAL A 296 0.98 -7.33 -8.50
CA VAL A 296 0.08 -6.89 -9.59
C VAL A 296 0.64 -7.32 -10.93
N TYR A 297 1.94 -7.13 -11.14
CA TYR A 297 2.61 -7.54 -12.37
C TYR A 297 2.72 -9.06 -12.51
N SER A 298 2.97 -9.78 -11.43
CA SER A 298 2.94 -11.25 -11.45
C SER A 298 1.57 -11.80 -11.84
N LEU A 299 0.48 -11.27 -11.28
CA LEU A 299 -0.88 -11.65 -11.68
C LEU A 299 -1.19 -11.27 -13.13
N ALA A 300 -0.72 -10.12 -13.61
CA ALA A 300 -0.88 -9.73 -15.01
C ALA A 300 -0.17 -10.70 -15.95
N ILE A 301 1.05 -11.12 -15.61
CA ILE A 301 1.82 -12.10 -16.39
C ILE A 301 1.10 -13.47 -16.39
N GLU A 302 0.69 -13.99 -15.24
CA GLU A 302 -0.05 -15.27 -15.16
C GLU A 302 -1.33 -15.24 -15.99
N LEU A 303 -2.12 -14.16 -15.89
CA LEU A 303 -3.36 -14.04 -16.68
C LEU A 303 -3.08 -13.97 -18.18
N LEU A 304 -2.05 -13.22 -18.61
CA LEU A 304 -1.66 -13.16 -20.02
C LEU A 304 -1.18 -14.53 -20.53
N GLU A 305 -0.41 -15.27 -19.73
CA GLU A 305 0.02 -16.62 -20.07
C GLU A 305 -1.16 -17.59 -20.23
N GLN A 306 -2.18 -17.50 -19.36
CA GLN A 306 -3.38 -18.32 -19.48
C GLN A 306 -4.24 -17.91 -20.69
N VAL A 307 -4.37 -16.62 -20.97
CA VAL A 307 -5.08 -16.11 -22.16
C VAL A 307 -4.41 -16.62 -23.44
N ASP A 308 -3.08 -16.50 -23.54
CA ASP A 308 -2.31 -17.00 -24.69
C ASP A 308 -2.47 -18.53 -24.84
N ARG A 309 -2.44 -19.27 -23.73
CA ARG A 309 -2.58 -20.73 -23.70
C ARG A 309 -3.96 -21.21 -24.18
N LEU A 310 -5.02 -20.51 -23.78
CA LEU A 310 -6.41 -20.86 -24.12
C LEU A 310 -6.87 -20.26 -25.46
N GLY A 311 -6.08 -19.36 -26.07
CA GLY A 311 -6.50 -18.63 -27.26
C GLY A 311 -7.73 -17.75 -27.03
N ALA A 312 -7.90 -17.25 -25.79
CA ALA A 312 -9.09 -16.49 -25.41
C ALA A 312 -8.99 -15.03 -25.88
N ASP A 313 -10.09 -14.47 -26.40
CA ASP A 313 -10.19 -13.05 -26.74
C ASP A 313 -10.97 -12.32 -25.64
N ILE A 314 -10.25 -11.98 -24.56
CA ILE A 314 -10.80 -11.29 -23.39
C ILE A 314 -9.89 -10.14 -22.93
N GLY A 315 -10.48 -9.11 -22.35
CA GLY A 315 -9.72 -8.01 -21.76
C GLY A 315 -9.35 -8.28 -20.30
N ILE A 316 -8.15 -7.89 -19.89
CA ILE A 316 -7.70 -7.96 -18.50
C ILE A 316 -7.63 -6.55 -17.89
N LYS A 317 -8.11 -6.38 -16.66
CA LYS A 317 -7.89 -5.16 -15.90
C LYS A 317 -7.56 -5.44 -14.46
N ILE A 318 -6.38 -5.00 -14.02
CA ILE A 318 -5.90 -5.19 -12.65
C ILE A 318 -5.76 -3.85 -11.96
N PHE A 319 -6.42 -3.69 -10.83
CA PHE A 319 -6.31 -2.53 -9.96
C PHE A 319 -5.31 -2.84 -8.85
N GLY A 320 -4.19 -2.12 -8.81
CA GLY A 320 -3.26 -2.14 -7.68
C GLY A 320 -3.49 -0.92 -6.80
N THR A 321 -3.76 -1.13 -5.51
CA THR A 321 -3.93 -0.01 -4.59
C THR A 321 -3.04 -0.09 -3.37
N ASP A 322 -2.61 1.06 -2.86
CA ASP A 322 -1.78 1.17 -1.65
C ASP A 322 -1.99 2.53 -0.96
N LEU A 323 -1.65 2.61 0.33
CA LEU A 323 -1.64 3.85 1.10
C LEU A 323 -0.44 4.73 0.72
N SER A 324 0.69 4.12 0.32
CA SER A 324 1.93 4.80 0.02
C SER A 324 1.95 5.35 -1.40
N ALA A 325 1.95 6.68 -1.51
CA ALA A 325 2.09 7.36 -2.80
C ALA A 325 3.44 7.08 -3.47
N ALA A 326 4.50 6.89 -2.67
CA ALA A 326 5.84 6.56 -3.17
C ALA A 326 5.85 5.15 -3.78
N ALA A 327 5.26 4.16 -3.11
CA ALA A 327 5.18 2.79 -3.62
C ALA A 327 4.37 2.72 -4.93
N ILE A 328 3.23 3.44 -4.98
CA ILE A 328 2.43 3.59 -6.20
C ILE A 328 3.21 4.26 -7.35
N ALA A 329 4.05 5.26 -7.05
CA ALA A 329 4.90 5.88 -8.06
C ALA A 329 5.90 4.89 -8.65
N THR A 330 6.58 4.11 -7.81
CA THR A 330 7.48 3.02 -8.24
C THR A 330 6.73 2.01 -9.11
N ALA A 331 5.57 1.54 -8.65
CA ALA A 331 4.74 0.58 -9.39
C ALA A 331 4.37 1.09 -10.79
N ARG A 332 4.01 2.38 -10.92
CA ARG A 332 3.70 3.00 -12.22
C ARG A 332 4.89 3.06 -13.16
N THR A 333 6.10 3.31 -12.64
CA THR A 333 7.31 3.28 -13.47
C THR A 333 7.62 1.88 -13.96
N GLY A 334 7.38 0.87 -13.12
CA GLY A 334 7.62 -0.54 -13.42
C GLY A 334 9.08 -0.87 -13.68
N ILE A 335 10.02 -0.16 -13.04
CA ILE A 335 11.47 -0.39 -13.14
C ILE A 335 11.95 -0.98 -11.83
N TYR A 336 12.67 -2.10 -11.91
CA TYR A 336 13.09 -2.90 -10.77
C TYR A 336 14.54 -3.36 -10.92
N GLU A 337 15.22 -3.51 -9.79
CA GLU A 337 16.60 -3.99 -9.74
C GLU A 337 16.70 -5.47 -10.16
N GLN A 338 17.86 -5.88 -10.67
CA GLN A 338 18.12 -7.29 -11.05
C GLN A 338 17.86 -8.25 -9.89
N ALA A 339 18.20 -7.86 -8.66
CA ALA A 339 17.94 -8.67 -7.46
C ALA A 339 16.44 -8.96 -7.24
N SER A 340 15.55 -8.07 -7.66
CA SER A 340 14.09 -8.28 -7.57
C SER A 340 13.57 -9.31 -8.59
N MET A 341 14.37 -9.68 -9.59
CA MET A 341 14.00 -10.65 -10.63
C MET A 341 14.31 -12.11 -10.24
N ARG A 342 14.80 -12.37 -9.02
CA ARG A 342 15.26 -13.69 -8.58
C ARG A 342 14.25 -14.82 -8.82
N GLU A 343 12.98 -14.56 -8.52
CA GLU A 343 11.89 -15.55 -8.64
C GLU A 343 11.21 -15.52 -10.02
N VAL A 344 11.71 -14.69 -10.95
CA VAL A 344 11.21 -14.61 -12.33
C VAL A 344 11.98 -15.61 -13.20
N SER A 345 11.27 -16.51 -13.87
CA SER A 345 11.91 -17.48 -14.78
C SER A 345 12.56 -16.78 -15.98
N ALA A 346 13.60 -17.40 -16.56
CA ALA A 346 14.29 -16.84 -17.73
C ALA A 346 13.36 -16.61 -18.93
N ASP A 347 12.35 -17.49 -19.14
CA ASP A 347 11.34 -17.32 -20.19
C ASP A 347 10.48 -16.07 -19.93
N ARG A 348 9.99 -15.90 -18.69
CA ARG A 348 9.21 -14.72 -18.31
C ARG A 348 10.02 -13.45 -18.42
N LEU A 349 11.28 -13.48 -17.99
CA LEU A 349 12.19 -12.34 -18.07
C LEU A 349 12.37 -11.89 -19.53
N LYS A 350 12.59 -12.84 -20.45
CA LYS A 350 12.73 -12.55 -21.88
C LYS A 350 11.45 -12.03 -22.53
N ARG A 351 10.28 -12.50 -22.10
CA ARG A 351 8.99 -12.18 -22.73
C ARG A 351 8.31 -10.92 -22.17
N TYR A 352 8.48 -10.66 -20.88
CA TYR A 352 7.68 -9.67 -20.15
C TYR A 352 8.50 -8.54 -19.54
N PHE A 353 9.82 -8.51 -19.73
CA PHE A 353 10.69 -7.46 -19.21
C PHE A 353 11.66 -6.97 -20.28
N ASP A 354 11.87 -5.66 -20.32
CA ASP A 354 12.84 -4.98 -21.17
C ASP A 354 14.06 -4.61 -20.31
N PRO A 355 15.30 -4.99 -20.68
CA PRO A 355 16.49 -4.56 -19.97
C PRO A 355 16.71 -3.05 -20.16
N VAL A 356 17.01 -2.34 -19.06
CA VAL A 356 17.28 -0.90 -19.04
C VAL A 356 18.42 -0.64 -18.07
N ASP A 357 19.60 -0.35 -18.61
CA ASP A 357 20.85 -0.32 -17.84
C ASP A 357 21.04 -1.65 -17.06
N GLU A 358 21.34 -1.59 -15.76
CA GLU A 358 21.45 -2.74 -14.85
C GLU A 358 20.10 -3.14 -14.19
N ARG A 359 18.98 -2.71 -14.80
CA ARG A 359 17.62 -2.90 -14.25
C ARG A 359 16.69 -3.51 -15.29
N TYR A 360 15.51 -3.91 -14.83
CA TYR A 360 14.45 -4.45 -15.68
C TYR A 360 13.23 -3.55 -15.62
N ARG A 361 12.69 -3.24 -16.79
CA ARG A 361 11.40 -2.56 -16.94
C ARG A 361 10.34 -3.56 -17.35
N VAL A 362 9.21 -3.58 -16.66
CA VAL A 362 8.05 -4.39 -17.08
C VAL A 362 7.59 -3.95 -18.46
N SER A 363 7.37 -4.90 -19.37
CA SER A 363 7.01 -4.59 -20.75
C SER A 363 5.70 -3.82 -20.85
N ARG A 364 5.54 -3.08 -21.95
CA ARG A 364 4.34 -2.27 -22.19
C ARG A 364 3.05 -3.12 -22.18
N ARG A 365 3.11 -4.34 -22.76
CA ARG A 365 1.98 -5.28 -22.85
C ARG A 365 1.39 -5.61 -21.47
N VAL A 366 2.24 -5.81 -20.47
CA VAL A 366 1.83 -6.10 -19.10
C VAL A 366 1.32 -4.82 -18.41
N ARG A 367 2.05 -3.71 -18.53
CA ARG A 367 1.70 -2.44 -17.88
C ARG A 367 0.34 -1.88 -18.28
N GLU A 368 -0.07 -2.05 -19.53
CA GLU A 368 -1.37 -1.56 -20.02
C GLU A 368 -2.58 -2.26 -19.37
N GLN A 369 -2.38 -3.47 -18.82
CA GLN A 369 -3.42 -4.19 -18.07
C GLN A 369 -3.63 -3.63 -16.66
N CYS A 370 -2.65 -2.89 -16.12
CA CYS A 370 -2.60 -2.48 -14.72
C CYS A 370 -3.00 -1.01 -14.53
N ILE A 371 -3.71 -0.71 -13.44
CA ILE A 371 -3.98 0.65 -12.96
C ILE A 371 -3.56 0.73 -11.49
N PHE A 372 -2.65 1.66 -11.19
CA PHE A 372 -2.20 1.91 -9.83
C PHE A 372 -2.81 3.20 -9.27
N VAL A 373 -3.43 3.11 -8.09
CA VAL A 373 -4.13 4.24 -7.45
C VAL A 373 -3.84 4.24 -5.94
N LYS A 374 -3.61 5.43 -5.36
CA LYS A 374 -3.59 5.58 -3.91
C LYS A 374 -5.01 5.38 -3.37
N HIS A 375 -5.20 4.43 -2.47
CA HIS A 375 -6.52 4.10 -1.91
C HIS A 375 -6.37 3.43 -0.54
N ASP A 376 -7.20 3.86 0.39
CA ASP A 376 -7.29 3.33 1.74
C ASP A 376 -8.42 2.30 1.83
N LEU A 377 -8.05 1.02 1.97
CA LEU A 377 -8.97 -0.12 2.09
C LEU A 377 -10.01 0.05 3.23
N THR A 378 -9.69 0.84 4.25
CA THR A 378 -10.52 1.00 5.46
C THR A 378 -11.51 2.17 5.39
N ARG A 379 -11.28 3.12 4.48
CA ARG A 379 -12.01 4.40 4.40
C ARG A 379 -12.60 4.67 3.02
N ASP A 380 -11.85 4.36 1.97
CA ASP A 380 -12.23 4.72 0.62
C ASP A 380 -13.24 3.71 0.04
N PRO A 381 -14.16 4.16 -0.85
CA PRO A 381 -15.10 3.26 -1.50
C PRO A 381 -14.34 2.15 -2.27
N PRO A 382 -14.74 0.87 -2.12
CA PRO A 382 -14.03 -0.21 -2.79
C PRO A 382 -14.45 -0.33 -4.27
N PHE A 383 -13.66 -1.09 -5.03
CA PHE A 383 -14.04 -1.47 -6.40
C PHE A 383 -15.12 -2.55 -6.36
N ALA A 384 -16.06 -2.52 -7.31
CA ALA A 384 -17.13 -3.50 -7.41
C ALA A 384 -17.07 -4.29 -8.73
N LYS A 385 -17.73 -5.45 -8.71
CA LYS A 385 -17.83 -6.40 -9.83
C LYS A 385 -16.46 -6.93 -10.26
N LEU A 386 -15.73 -7.44 -9.27
CA LEU A 386 -14.41 -8.05 -9.43
C LEU A 386 -14.54 -9.57 -9.57
N ASP A 387 -13.63 -10.17 -10.33
CA ASP A 387 -13.56 -11.61 -10.54
C ASP A 387 -12.54 -12.27 -9.62
N LEU A 388 -11.48 -11.55 -9.26
CA LEU A 388 -10.45 -11.99 -8.32
C LEU A 388 -10.04 -10.82 -7.43
N ILE A 389 -9.89 -11.07 -6.13
CA ILE A 389 -9.20 -10.17 -5.20
C ILE A 389 -7.98 -10.90 -4.66
N SER A 390 -6.79 -10.30 -4.77
CA SER A 390 -5.57 -10.76 -4.10
C SER A 390 -5.25 -9.81 -2.93
N CYS A 391 -5.62 -10.20 -1.71
CA CYS A 391 -5.38 -9.41 -0.51
C CYS A 391 -4.36 -10.14 0.36
N ARG A 392 -3.09 -10.12 -0.07
CA ARG A 392 -2.01 -10.90 0.53
C ARG A 392 -1.10 -10.04 1.40
N ASN A 393 -0.80 -10.54 2.59
CA ASN A 393 0.09 -9.90 3.56
C ASN A 393 -0.36 -8.49 3.99
N VAL A 394 -1.67 -8.24 4.02
CA VAL A 394 -2.29 -6.96 4.44
C VAL A 394 -3.07 -7.12 5.74
N LEU A 395 -3.92 -8.15 5.83
CA LEU A 395 -4.79 -8.40 6.96
C LEU A 395 -3.99 -8.69 8.23
N ILE A 396 -2.76 -9.20 8.10
CA ILE A 396 -1.86 -9.46 9.23
C ILE A 396 -1.62 -8.23 10.12
N TYR A 397 -1.78 -7.01 9.60
CA TYR A 397 -1.60 -5.76 10.33
C TYR A 397 -2.86 -5.27 11.05
N PHE A 398 -4.03 -5.76 10.65
CA PHE A 398 -5.32 -5.31 11.18
C PHE A 398 -5.69 -6.06 12.47
N ALA A 399 -6.28 -5.33 13.41
CA ALA A 399 -6.92 -5.94 14.57
C ALA A 399 -8.17 -6.73 14.15
N THR A 400 -8.63 -7.64 15.00
CA THR A 400 -9.74 -8.56 14.70
C THR A 400 -11.01 -7.83 14.29
N GLU A 401 -11.30 -6.69 14.92
CA GLU A 401 -12.47 -5.86 14.65
C GLU A 401 -12.43 -5.25 13.23
N LEU A 402 -11.25 -4.84 12.79
CA LEU A 402 -11.05 -4.31 11.45
C LEU A 402 -11.11 -5.43 10.41
N GLN A 403 -10.51 -6.59 10.68
CA GLN A 403 -10.64 -7.77 9.81
C GLN A 403 -12.11 -8.19 9.64
N ALA A 404 -12.90 -8.16 10.73
CA ALA A 404 -14.33 -8.46 10.72
C ALA A 404 -15.15 -7.51 9.85
N ARG A 405 -14.65 -6.29 9.58
CA ARG A 405 -15.25 -5.35 8.63
C ARG A 405 -14.75 -5.54 7.20
N ILE A 406 -13.46 -5.83 7.02
CA ILE A 406 -12.83 -5.93 5.70
C ILE A 406 -13.25 -7.20 4.97
N ILE A 407 -13.33 -8.36 5.63
CA ILE A 407 -13.68 -9.61 4.92
C ILE A 407 -15.07 -9.55 4.25
N PRO A 408 -16.15 -9.09 4.91
CA PRO A 408 -17.44 -8.89 4.25
C PRO A 408 -17.40 -7.83 3.14
N LEU A 409 -16.57 -6.79 3.28
CA LEU A 409 -16.37 -5.79 2.23
C LEU A 409 -15.78 -6.44 0.97
N LEU A 410 -14.72 -7.25 1.10
CA LEU A 410 -14.11 -7.98 0.00
C LEU A 410 -15.11 -8.94 -0.66
N HIS A 411 -15.92 -9.64 0.13
CA HIS A 411 -17.01 -10.47 -0.39
C HIS A 411 -17.97 -9.67 -1.26
N HIS A 412 -18.42 -8.50 -0.79
CA HIS A 412 -19.34 -7.64 -1.53
C HIS A 412 -18.77 -7.16 -2.87
N CYS A 413 -17.45 -6.97 -2.96
CA CYS A 413 -16.78 -6.50 -4.17
C CYS A 413 -16.71 -7.55 -5.29
N LEU A 414 -16.74 -8.83 -4.91
CA LEU A 414 -16.68 -9.96 -5.83
C LEU A 414 -18.02 -10.23 -6.54
N ASN A 415 -17.94 -10.53 -7.83
CA ASN A 415 -19.02 -11.15 -8.60
C ASN A 415 -19.41 -12.51 -7.99
N PRO A 416 -20.63 -13.03 -8.24
CA PRO A 416 -20.94 -14.42 -7.99
C PRO A 416 -19.85 -15.33 -8.57
N HIS A 417 -19.42 -16.33 -7.80
CA HIS A 417 -18.29 -17.22 -8.14
C HIS A 417 -16.92 -16.53 -8.31
N GLY A 418 -16.77 -15.28 -7.87
CA GLY A 418 -15.48 -14.60 -7.81
C GLY A 418 -14.57 -15.19 -6.73
N TYR A 419 -13.26 -15.01 -6.90
CA TYR A 419 -12.24 -15.65 -6.07
C TYR A 419 -11.55 -14.66 -5.12
N LEU A 420 -11.15 -15.15 -3.95
CA LEU A 420 -10.34 -14.44 -2.98
C LEU A 420 -9.05 -15.21 -2.74
N PHE A 421 -7.91 -14.52 -2.88
CA PHE A 421 -6.59 -15.07 -2.65
C PHE A 421 -5.91 -14.30 -1.51
N LEU A 422 -5.56 -15.00 -0.42
CA LEU A 422 -4.92 -14.41 0.77
C LEU A 422 -3.49 -14.95 0.95
N GLY A 423 -2.71 -14.32 1.83
CA GLY A 423 -1.39 -14.80 2.23
C GLY A 423 -1.48 -15.99 3.19
N ARG A 424 -0.42 -16.81 3.26
CA ARG A 424 -0.39 -18.07 4.04
C ARG A 424 -0.86 -17.94 5.50
N SER A 425 -0.44 -16.85 6.17
CA SER A 425 -0.74 -16.55 7.58
C SER A 425 -2.10 -15.86 7.79
N GLU A 426 -2.85 -15.62 6.72
CA GLU A 426 -4.14 -14.94 6.76
C GLU A 426 -5.29 -15.94 6.64
N SER A 427 -6.47 -15.54 7.12
CA SER A 427 -7.65 -16.39 7.17
C SER A 427 -8.90 -15.55 6.95
N ILE A 428 -9.94 -16.18 6.39
CA ILE A 428 -11.30 -15.65 6.36
C ILE A 428 -11.98 -15.66 7.75
N GLY A 429 -11.29 -16.14 8.80
CA GLY A 429 -11.79 -16.14 10.17
C GLY A 429 -13.08 -16.95 10.30
N HIS A 430 -14.11 -16.34 10.90
CA HIS A 430 -15.41 -16.98 11.12
C HIS A 430 -16.35 -16.88 9.91
N PHE A 431 -15.93 -16.29 8.78
CA PHE A 431 -16.78 -16.03 7.61
C PHE A 431 -16.84 -17.20 6.61
N ALA A 432 -16.91 -18.43 7.11
CA ALA A 432 -16.96 -19.64 6.27
C ALA A 432 -18.27 -19.75 5.45
N GLU A 433 -19.32 -19.05 5.87
CA GLU A 433 -20.59 -18.90 5.17
C GLU A 433 -20.50 -17.99 3.93
N LEU A 434 -19.49 -17.12 3.87
CA LEU A 434 -19.26 -16.20 2.76
C LEU A 434 -18.30 -16.77 1.71
N PHE A 435 -17.44 -17.71 2.11
CA PHE A 435 -16.36 -18.22 1.28
C PHE A 435 -16.20 -19.73 1.41
N ALA A 436 -16.26 -20.44 0.28
CA ALA A 436 -15.85 -21.84 0.21
C ALA A 436 -14.35 -21.93 -0.06
N THR A 437 -13.68 -22.90 0.56
CA THR A 437 -12.23 -23.09 0.39
C THR A 437 -11.95 -23.94 -0.85
N ILE A 438 -11.10 -23.43 -1.75
CA ILE A 438 -10.58 -24.19 -2.89
C ILE A 438 -9.25 -24.83 -2.50
N ASP A 439 -8.34 -24.03 -1.94
CA ASP A 439 -7.04 -24.50 -1.45
C ASP A 439 -6.78 -23.91 -0.06
N LYS A 440 -6.75 -24.78 0.95
CA LYS A 440 -6.54 -24.38 2.34
C LYS A 440 -5.08 -24.01 2.63
N GLN A 441 -4.12 -24.69 1.98
CA GLN A 441 -2.69 -24.49 2.19
C GLN A 441 -2.24 -23.14 1.60
N HIS A 442 -2.75 -22.81 0.41
CA HIS A 442 -2.42 -21.59 -0.33
C HIS A 442 -3.47 -20.48 -0.18
N ARG A 443 -4.50 -20.69 0.65
CA ARG A 443 -5.51 -19.69 1.01
C ARG A 443 -6.27 -19.11 -0.19
N VAL A 444 -6.74 -20.00 -1.06
CA VAL A 444 -7.59 -19.67 -2.20
C VAL A 444 -9.03 -20.04 -1.88
N PHE A 445 -9.94 -19.08 -2.07
CA PHE A 445 -11.36 -19.20 -1.74
C PHE A 445 -12.24 -18.73 -2.89
N VAL A 446 -13.48 -19.19 -2.92
CA VAL A 446 -14.52 -18.74 -3.85
C VAL A 446 -15.70 -18.16 -3.07
N LYS A 447 -16.26 -17.08 -3.58
CA LYS A 447 -17.46 -16.43 -3.05
C LYS A 447 -18.64 -17.42 -3.08
N VAL A 448 -19.24 -17.64 -1.92
CA VAL A 448 -20.51 -18.37 -1.76
C VAL A 448 -21.49 -17.55 -0.93
N GLY A 449 -22.76 -17.96 -0.93
CA GLY A 449 -23.82 -17.25 -0.22
C GLY A 449 -24.22 -15.92 -0.85
N SER A 450 -25.39 -15.41 -0.45
CA SER A 450 -25.82 -14.06 -0.79
C SER A 450 -24.99 -13.04 -0.01
N SER A 451 -24.56 -11.94 -0.66
CA SER A 451 -23.88 -10.85 0.03
C SER A 451 -24.72 -10.40 1.24
N PRO A 452 -24.19 -10.44 2.48
CA PRO A 452 -24.89 -9.86 3.61
C PRO A 452 -25.21 -8.40 3.24
N ARG A 453 -26.42 -7.93 3.57
CA ARG A 453 -26.71 -6.49 3.47
C ARG A 453 -25.66 -5.80 4.34
N LEU A 454 -24.80 -4.98 3.73
CA LEU A 454 -23.90 -4.11 4.48
C LEU A 454 -24.79 -3.12 5.24
N GLU A 455 -25.25 -3.48 6.43
CA GLU A 455 -26.04 -2.59 7.32
C GLU A 455 -25.23 -1.37 7.76
N HIS A 456 -23.92 -1.40 7.51
CA HIS A 456 -23.01 -0.29 7.69
C HIS A 456 -22.20 -0.05 6.41
N THR A 457 -22.80 0.58 5.40
CA THR A 457 -21.99 1.56 4.64
C THR A 457 -21.45 2.54 5.68
N PRO A 458 -20.12 2.75 5.78
CA PRO A 458 -19.60 3.77 6.67
C PRO A 458 -20.31 5.06 6.32
N SER A 459 -21.07 5.59 7.28
CA SER A 459 -21.49 6.98 7.19
C SER A 459 -20.19 7.75 7.11
N TYR A 460 -19.94 8.35 5.95
CA TYR A 460 -18.84 9.27 5.77
C TYR A 460 -18.99 10.34 6.85
N ARG A 461 -18.21 10.25 7.93
CA ARG A 461 -18.02 11.34 8.87
C ARG A 461 -17.30 12.42 8.07
N ASN A 462 -18.08 13.29 7.44
CA ASN A 462 -17.63 14.65 7.18
C ASN A 462 -17.49 15.28 8.57
N ASP A 463 -16.31 15.15 9.16
CA ASP A 463 -15.88 15.98 10.30
C ASP A 463 -15.59 17.40 9.79
N LEU A 464 -16.63 18.03 9.24
CA LEU A 464 -16.75 19.48 9.21
C LEU A 464 -17.64 19.82 10.39
N GLU A 465 -17.02 20.03 11.55
CA GLU A 465 -17.65 20.57 12.74
C GLU A 465 -18.37 21.87 12.39
N PHE A 466 -19.70 21.82 12.22
CA PHE A 466 -20.55 22.99 12.35
C PHE A 466 -21.24 22.91 13.70
N ASN A 467 -20.63 23.63 14.64
CA ASN A 467 -21.12 23.87 15.98
C ASN A 467 -22.55 24.42 15.91
N THR A 468 -23.56 23.62 16.26
CA THR A 468 -24.94 24.08 16.39
C THR A 468 -25.47 23.65 17.76
N PRO A 469 -26.04 24.56 18.58
CA PRO A 469 -26.44 24.22 19.94
C PRO A 469 -27.58 23.20 19.92
N VAL A 470 -27.43 22.11 20.67
CA VAL A 470 -28.49 21.13 20.89
C VAL A 470 -29.54 21.78 21.79
N MET A 471 -30.68 22.18 21.20
CA MET A 471 -31.88 22.41 21.99
C MET A 471 -32.44 21.05 22.42
N SER A 472 -32.61 20.87 23.73
CA SER A 472 -33.32 19.74 24.31
C SER A 472 -34.76 19.74 23.81
N SER A 473 -35.19 18.67 23.16
CA SER A 473 -36.63 18.43 22.94
C SER A 473 -37.01 17.04 23.43
N SER A 474 -37.84 17.07 24.46
CA SER A 474 -38.66 16.02 25.04
C SER A 474 -39.25 15.08 23.99
N ILE A 475 -39.22 13.78 24.29
CA ILE A 475 -39.77 12.71 23.46
C ILE A 475 -41.30 12.89 23.37
N LEU A 476 -41.79 13.39 22.25
CA LEU A 476 -43.21 13.31 21.88
C LEU A 476 -43.47 11.96 21.20
N HIS A 477 -44.45 11.21 21.73
CA HIS A 477 -44.92 9.95 21.15
C HIS A 477 -45.61 10.23 19.81
N VAL A 478 -45.08 9.71 18.70
CA VAL A 478 -45.66 9.88 17.36
C VAL A 478 -46.18 8.52 16.85
N PRO A 479 -47.44 8.41 16.41
CA PRO A 479 -48.00 7.15 15.92
C PRO A 479 -47.32 6.62 14.64
N ALA A 480 -47.24 5.29 14.51
CA ALA A 480 -46.40 4.55 13.55
C ALA A 480 -46.58 4.91 12.06
N ARG A 481 -47.72 5.49 11.66
CA ARG A 481 -47.94 5.94 10.27
C ARG A 481 -47.11 7.19 9.88
N ASP A 482 -46.64 7.96 10.85
CA ASP A 482 -45.81 9.16 10.61
C ASP A 482 -44.31 8.91 10.83
N ALA A 483 -43.94 7.78 11.44
CA ALA A 483 -42.54 7.40 11.66
C ALA A 483 -41.77 7.23 10.34
N GLN A 484 -42.43 6.68 9.31
CA GLN A 484 -41.80 6.47 8.01
C GLN A 484 -41.60 7.77 7.23
N ARG A 485 -42.56 8.71 7.31
CA ARG A 485 -42.40 10.08 6.77
C ARG A 485 -41.33 10.87 7.50
N LEU A 486 -41.24 10.74 8.82
CA LEU A 486 -40.21 11.39 9.62
C LEU A 486 -38.82 10.78 9.34
N ALA A 487 -38.72 9.46 9.20
CA ALA A 487 -37.50 8.77 8.79
C ALA A 487 -37.06 9.21 7.38
N ASP A 488 -37.99 9.26 6.41
CA ASP A 488 -37.70 9.75 5.07
C ASP A 488 -37.27 11.22 5.09
N THR A 489 -37.91 12.06 5.92
CA THR A 489 -37.53 13.47 6.07
C THR A 489 -36.14 13.61 6.71
N PHE A 490 -35.81 12.76 7.68
CA PHE A 490 -34.51 12.74 8.34
C PHE A 490 -33.40 12.22 7.41
N LEU A 491 -33.68 11.16 6.65
CA LEU A 491 -32.75 10.61 5.66
C LEU A 491 -32.53 11.58 4.50
N LEU A 492 -33.58 12.24 4.01
CA LEU A 492 -33.48 13.24 2.95
C LEU A 492 -32.78 14.52 3.40
N SER A 493 -32.92 14.93 4.66
CA SER A 493 -32.20 16.10 5.18
C SER A 493 -30.72 15.82 5.44
N ARG A 494 -30.35 14.57 5.76
CA ARG A 494 -28.99 14.20 6.17
C ARG A 494 -28.13 13.59 5.06
N TYR A 495 -28.72 12.88 4.10
CA TYR A 495 -27.98 12.11 3.09
C TYR A 495 -28.33 12.46 1.64
N CYS A 496 -29.34 13.28 1.38
CA CYS A 496 -29.66 13.73 0.03
C CYS A 496 -28.81 14.96 -0.34
N PRO A 497 -28.19 15.01 -1.54
CA PRO A 497 -27.51 16.22 -2.01
C PRO A 497 -28.49 17.41 -2.08
N PRO A 498 -28.01 18.65 -1.88
CA PRO A 498 -28.87 19.83 -1.89
C PRO A 498 -29.65 19.96 -3.21
N GLY A 499 -30.97 20.12 -3.13
CA GLY A 499 -31.84 20.18 -4.29
C GLY A 499 -33.16 20.90 -4.02
N VAL A 500 -33.84 21.34 -5.08
CA VAL A 500 -35.15 21.99 -4.99
C VAL A 500 -36.10 21.35 -6.00
N VAL A 501 -37.25 20.92 -5.50
CA VAL A 501 -38.35 20.43 -6.33
C VAL A 501 -39.22 21.62 -6.69
N VAL A 502 -39.49 21.78 -7.99
CA VAL A 502 -40.33 22.85 -8.52
C VAL A 502 -41.52 22.27 -9.28
N ASP A 503 -42.62 23.01 -9.31
CA ASP A 503 -43.75 22.69 -10.18
C ASP A 503 -43.49 23.10 -11.64
N ALA A 504 -44.44 22.84 -12.53
CA ALA A 504 -44.35 23.20 -13.94
C ALA A 504 -44.24 24.73 -14.19
N ALA A 505 -44.61 25.55 -13.21
CA ALA A 505 -44.48 27.01 -13.24
C ALA A 505 -43.18 27.51 -12.55
N PHE A 506 -42.27 26.59 -12.19
CA PHE A 506 -41.02 26.85 -11.46
C PHE A 506 -41.20 27.43 -10.04
N ASN A 507 -42.37 27.28 -9.44
CA ASN A 507 -42.55 27.58 -8.02
C ASN A 507 -41.90 26.50 -7.18
N VAL A 508 -41.24 26.90 -6.10
CA VAL A 508 -40.61 25.92 -5.20
C VAL A 508 -41.67 25.19 -4.40
N VAL A 509 -41.74 23.87 -4.59
CA VAL A 509 -42.64 22.97 -3.87
C VAL A 509 -41.95 22.38 -2.64
N GLN A 510 -40.65 22.07 -2.75
CA GLN A 510 -39.89 21.47 -1.64
C GLN A 510 -38.40 21.77 -1.76
N TYR A 511 -37.74 22.08 -0.63
CA TYR A 511 -36.28 22.11 -0.52
C TYR A 511 -35.78 20.79 0.07
N ARG A 512 -34.67 20.27 -0.44
CA ARG A 512 -33.97 19.07 0.07
C ARG A 512 -32.54 19.44 0.42
N GLY A 513 -32.11 19.10 1.64
CA GLY A 513 -30.80 19.50 2.16
C GLY A 513 -30.60 21.03 2.26
N HIS A 514 -29.37 21.45 2.53
CA HIS A 514 -29.05 22.87 2.73
C HIS A 514 -28.70 23.55 1.41
N THR A 515 -29.64 24.32 0.83
CA THR A 515 -29.50 24.94 -0.49
C THR A 515 -28.91 26.35 -0.47
N GLY A 516 -28.65 26.92 0.71
CA GLY A 516 -28.23 28.33 0.88
C GLY A 516 -26.88 28.69 0.24
N ALA A 517 -26.00 27.71 0.06
CA ALA A 517 -24.74 27.89 -0.68
C ALA A 517 -24.97 28.12 -2.20
N TYR A 518 -26.12 27.70 -2.73
CA TYR A 518 -26.45 27.71 -4.15
C TYR A 518 -27.60 28.67 -4.50
N LEU A 519 -28.51 28.91 -3.55
CA LEU A 519 -29.72 29.71 -3.71
C LEU A 519 -29.74 30.84 -2.68
N ARG A 520 -29.74 32.09 -3.13
CA ARG A 520 -29.76 33.26 -2.23
C ARG A 520 -31.08 34.04 -2.37
N PRO A 521 -31.90 34.13 -1.32
CA PRO A 521 -33.09 34.97 -1.36
C PRO A 521 -32.71 36.45 -1.36
N ARG A 522 -33.19 37.20 -2.36
CA ARG A 522 -33.24 38.68 -2.25
C ARG A 522 -34.49 39.04 -1.46
N ARG A 523 -34.38 40.05 -0.58
CA ARG A 523 -35.54 40.63 0.12
C ARG A 523 -36.55 41.12 -0.92
N VAL A 524 -37.61 40.36 -1.16
CA VAL A 524 -38.75 40.76 -2.01
C VAL A 524 -40.04 40.35 -1.31
N ARG A 525 -40.93 41.32 -1.07
CA ARG A 525 -42.29 41.12 -0.55
C ARG A 525 -43.17 40.52 -1.65
N ARG A 526 -43.19 39.20 -1.82
CA ARG A 526 -44.25 38.46 -2.52
C ARG A 526 -44.47 37.09 -1.87
N ARG A 527 -45.72 36.59 -1.89
CA ARG A 527 -46.15 35.38 -1.18
C ARG A 527 -45.69 34.05 -1.82
N THR A 528 -45.11 34.06 -3.02
CA THR A 528 -44.67 32.83 -3.74
C THR A 528 -43.26 32.99 -4.31
N ILE A 529 -42.39 32.00 -4.06
CA ILE A 529 -40.96 32.03 -4.41
C ILE A 529 -40.72 31.17 -5.64
N CYS A 530 -40.26 31.77 -6.75
CA CYS A 530 -39.90 31.07 -7.98
C CYS A 530 -38.39 30.80 -8.05
N CYS A 531 -38.00 29.57 -8.39
CA CYS A 531 -36.62 29.07 -8.27
C CYS A 531 -35.62 29.81 -9.18
N ALA A 532 -36.06 30.26 -10.36
CA ALA A 532 -35.25 31.07 -11.27
C ALA A 532 -34.74 32.38 -10.62
N TRP A 533 -35.43 32.85 -9.57
CA TRP A 533 -35.10 34.09 -8.86
C TRP A 533 -34.06 33.95 -7.77
N LEU A 534 -33.78 32.71 -7.36
CA LEU A 534 -32.83 32.39 -6.29
C LEU A 534 -31.43 32.04 -6.82
N LEU A 535 -31.28 31.83 -8.14
CA LEU A 535 -30.01 31.47 -8.77
C LEU A 535 -29.06 32.67 -8.93
N PRO A 536 -27.73 32.49 -8.71
CA PRO A 536 -26.71 33.48 -9.04
C PRO A 536 -26.75 33.88 -10.52
N THR A 537 -26.39 35.14 -10.82
CA THR A 537 -26.43 35.71 -12.19
C THR A 537 -25.63 34.91 -13.22
N SER A 538 -24.56 34.24 -12.80
CA SER A 538 -23.72 33.38 -13.65
C SER A 538 -24.44 32.10 -14.14
N LEU A 539 -25.42 31.59 -13.39
CA LEU A 539 -26.11 30.33 -13.70
C LEU A 539 -27.44 30.51 -14.46
N ARG A 540 -27.99 31.74 -14.51
CA ARG A 540 -29.25 32.03 -15.21
C ARG A 540 -29.18 31.87 -16.73
N ARG A 541 -28.02 32.09 -17.36
CA ARG A 541 -27.88 31.99 -18.83
C ARG A 541 -27.98 30.55 -19.35
N CYS A 542 -27.68 29.56 -18.50
CA CYS A 542 -27.79 28.14 -18.88
C CYS A 542 -29.24 27.62 -18.84
N THR A 543 -30.08 28.12 -17.93
CA THR A 543 -31.46 27.63 -17.79
C THR A 543 -32.41 28.21 -18.84
N THR A 544 -32.15 29.42 -19.37
CA THR A 544 -32.95 29.99 -20.47
C THR A 544 -32.67 29.37 -21.84
N ARG A 545 -31.57 28.60 -21.99
CA ARG A 545 -31.17 28.00 -23.28
C ARG A 545 -31.70 26.57 -23.48
N SER A 546 -32.12 25.89 -22.40
CA SER A 546 -32.69 24.53 -22.44
C SER A 546 -34.23 24.49 -22.55
N SER A 547 -34.88 25.63 -22.78
CA SER A 547 -36.35 25.74 -22.80
C SER A 547 -36.86 26.50 -24.04
N ARG A 548 -36.56 26.00 -25.24
CA ARG A 548 -37.47 26.16 -26.38
C ARG A 548 -38.12 24.79 -26.63
N PRO A 549 -39.43 24.60 -26.39
CA PRO A 549 -40.10 23.37 -26.76
C PRO A 549 -40.18 23.30 -28.29
N SER A 550 -39.69 22.20 -28.87
CA SER A 550 -40.07 21.79 -30.22
C SER A 550 -41.54 21.40 -30.19
N ALA A 551 -42.37 22.09 -30.96
CA ALA A 551 -43.78 21.80 -31.08
C ALA A 551 -43.99 20.51 -31.89
N SER A 552 -44.28 19.39 -31.22
CA SER A 552 -45.09 18.29 -31.76
C SER A 552 -45.41 17.22 -30.71
N SER A 553 -46.69 17.19 -30.33
CA SER A 553 -47.46 16.08 -29.72
C SER A 553 -47.33 15.75 -28.21
N PRO A 554 -48.44 15.32 -27.55
CA PRO A 554 -48.59 15.34 -26.09
C PRO A 554 -48.67 13.93 -25.48
N SER A 555 -47.83 13.64 -24.48
CA SER A 555 -48.07 12.74 -23.34
C SER A 555 -46.75 12.24 -22.77
N SER A 556 -46.37 12.77 -21.61
CA SER A 556 -45.66 12.05 -20.54
C SER A 556 -45.35 13.03 -19.42
N SER A 557 -45.72 12.64 -18.20
CA SER A 557 -45.40 13.31 -16.95
C SER A 557 -43.89 13.24 -16.67
N GLY A 558 -43.12 14.13 -17.29
CA GLY A 558 -41.68 14.23 -17.10
C GLY A 558 -41.30 14.99 -15.82
N ARG A 559 -40.79 14.28 -14.79
CA ARG A 559 -40.05 14.90 -13.69
C ARG A 559 -38.64 15.26 -14.20
N ALA A 560 -38.32 16.55 -14.28
CA ALA A 560 -36.96 17.00 -14.59
C ALA A 560 -36.12 17.11 -13.31
N TYR A 561 -34.99 16.40 -13.25
CA TYR A 561 -33.99 16.54 -12.19
C TYR A 561 -32.84 17.42 -12.70
N VAL A 562 -32.56 18.52 -12.01
CA VAL A 562 -31.35 19.33 -12.27
C VAL A 562 -30.31 18.94 -11.24
N CYS A 563 -29.25 18.25 -11.67
CA CYS A 563 -28.13 17.86 -10.82
C CYS A 563 -26.89 18.67 -11.24
N ALA A 564 -26.45 19.60 -10.39
CA ALA A 564 -25.20 20.34 -10.61
C ALA A 564 -24.05 19.58 -9.95
N ARG A 565 -23.12 19.02 -10.74
CA ARG A 565 -21.83 18.50 -10.25
C ARG A 565 -20.80 19.63 -10.27
N ALA A 566 -20.17 19.90 -9.14
CA ALA A 566 -19.02 20.80 -9.06
C ALA A 566 -17.75 20.04 -9.50
N ASN A 567 -17.14 20.43 -10.62
CA ASN A 567 -15.79 20.01 -10.96
C ASN A 567 -14.80 20.80 -10.08
N HIS A 568 -14.08 20.11 -9.20
CA HIS A 568 -12.90 20.68 -8.54
C HIS A 568 -11.71 20.58 -9.50
N SER A 569 -11.43 21.67 -10.23
CA SER A 569 -10.12 21.92 -10.82
C SER A 569 -9.46 23.02 -9.98
N SER A 570 -8.29 22.70 -9.43
CA SER A 570 -7.45 23.59 -8.64
C SER A 570 -6.98 24.76 -9.49
N SER A 571 -7.36 25.96 -9.07
CA SER A 571 -6.88 27.23 -9.60
C SER A 571 -5.48 27.52 -9.06
N THR A 572 -4.46 27.49 -9.92
CA THR A 572 -3.27 28.34 -9.77
C THR A 572 -3.41 29.52 -10.72
N SER A 573 -3.52 30.71 -10.13
CA SER A 573 -3.57 31.99 -10.80
C SER A 573 -2.23 32.30 -11.50
N ARG A 574 -2.24 32.51 -12.81
CA ARG A 574 -1.37 33.49 -13.49
C ARG A 574 -2.11 34.05 -14.71
N SER A 575 -2.06 35.37 -14.81
CA SER A 575 -2.75 36.29 -15.70
C SER A 575 -2.39 36.11 -17.18
N CYS A 576 -3.39 36.02 -18.05
CA CYS A 576 -3.28 36.29 -19.48
C CYS A 576 -4.22 37.44 -19.86
N PRO A 577 -3.74 38.50 -20.56
CA PRO A 577 -4.62 39.40 -21.29
C PRO A 577 -4.87 38.86 -22.71
N SER A 578 -6.08 39.08 -23.21
CA SER A 578 -6.51 38.86 -24.61
C SER A 578 -6.99 40.22 -25.18
N PRO A 579 -7.27 40.39 -26.49
CA PRO A 579 -6.84 39.70 -27.74
C PRO A 579 -6.45 40.78 -28.82
N PRO A 580 -6.51 40.61 -30.18
CA PRO A 580 -7.75 40.30 -30.93
C PRO A 580 -7.64 39.38 -32.19
N CYS A 581 -8.80 38.78 -32.48
CA CYS A 581 -9.38 38.30 -33.74
C CYS A 581 -8.64 38.40 -35.09
N ARG A 582 -8.70 37.31 -35.88
CA ARG A 582 -9.21 37.33 -37.27
C ARG A 582 -9.63 35.93 -37.76
N ALA A 583 -10.74 35.90 -38.48
CA ALA A 583 -11.32 34.75 -39.17
C ALA A 583 -10.63 34.52 -40.53
N HIS A 584 -10.62 33.29 -41.06
CA HIS A 584 -10.94 33.02 -42.47
C HIS A 584 -11.13 31.51 -42.74
N ARG A 585 -11.93 31.25 -43.77
CA ARG A 585 -12.47 29.98 -44.27
C ARG A 585 -11.55 29.31 -45.30
N SER A 586 -11.72 27.99 -45.40
CA SER A 586 -11.82 27.11 -46.60
C SER A 586 -10.66 26.91 -47.59
N ALA A 587 -10.56 25.63 -48.01
CA ALA A 587 -10.08 25.08 -49.30
C ALA A 587 -8.54 25.13 -49.51
N SER A 588 -7.86 24.17 -50.13
CA SER A 588 -8.20 22.93 -50.86
C SER A 588 -6.90 22.15 -51.15
N SER A 589 -7.06 20.88 -51.54
CA SER A 589 -6.22 20.11 -52.49
C SER A 589 -4.74 19.87 -52.17
N TRP A 590 -4.40 18.65 -51.73
CA TRP A 590 -3.11 18.01 -52.01
C TRP A 590 -3.33 16.54 -52.37
N SER A 591 -2.87 16.15 -53.55
CA SER A 591 -2.70 14.77 -54.05
C SER A 591 -1.50 14.77 -55.06
N PRO A 592 -0.95 13.63 -55.51
CA PRO A 592 0.37 13.15 -55.09
C PRO A 592 1.39 12.91 -56.23
N SER A 593 2.69 12.79 -55.93
CA SER A 593 3.70 12.20 -56.84
C SER A 593 4.97 11.84 -56.06
N LYS A 594 5.28 10.55 -55.87
CA LYS A 594 6.13 9.67 -56.72
C LYS A 594 7.63 10.01 -56.68
N ALA A 595 8.40 9.01 -56.22
CA ALA A 595 9.85 8.85 -56.26
C ALA A 595 10.39 8.72 -57.71
N PRO A 596 11.72 8.72 -57.97
CA PRO A 596 12.60 7.56 -57.64
C PRO A 596 14.06 7.89 -57.19
N ASP A 597 14.64 6.97 -56.39
CA ASP A 597 15.94 6.25 -56.45
C ASP A 597 17.14 6.80 -57.27
N PRO A 598 18.41 6.43 -56.96
CA PRO A 598 18.88 5.16 -56.36
C PRO A 598 19.49 5.21 -54.94
#